data_AF-F6FJQ0-F1
#
_entry.id   AF-F6FJQ0-F1
#
_cell.length_a   1.000
_cell.length_b   1.000
_cell.length_c   1.000
_cell.angle_alpha   90.00
_cell.angle_beta   90.00
_cell.angle_gamma   90.00
#
_symmetry.space_group_name_H-M   'P 1'
#
loop_
_entity.id
_entity.type
_entity.pdbx_description
1 polymer ?
#
loop_
_entity_poly.entity_id
_entity_poly.type
_entity_poly.pdbx_seq_one_letter_code
_entity_poly.pdbx_strand_id
1 'polypeptide(L)'
;MSYAFVKTAIVGGATATTGGGIVASTLVFSESKSNPTTTYSKTASHLENEEILPQLPESLDSPKAPICTIYEAKERIEESGSKKFKELLKKFSTKEEFFKELESRPSSGGESFKTEIDNACNNQHNKRNVNGNVYVWYGKLNQSQTWIYSLEMNNQTDWVQESGVTKTFETQRT
;
A
#
# COMPACT_ATOMS: atom_id res chain seq x y z
N MET A 1 8.12 5.87 59.14
CA MET A 1 9.40 6.34 58.55
C MET A 1 9.12 7.62 57.81
N SER A 2 9.58 8.74 58.35
CA SER A 2 9.46 10.09 57.80
C SER A 2 10.59 10.33 56.83
N TYR A 3 10.28 10.79 55.62
CA TYR A 3 11.27 11.38 54.72
C TYR A 3 10.82 12.76 54.28
N ALA A 4 11.70 13.70 54.57
CA ALA A 4 11.53 15.13 54.48
C ALA A 4 11.55 15.63 53.03
N PHE A 5 10.87 16.76 52.84
CA PHE A 5 10.89 17.58 51.63
C PHE A 5 12.31 18.07 51.31
N VAL A 6 12.69 17.99 50.03
CA VAL A 6 13.77 18.82 49.46
C VAL A 6 13.19 19.56 48.25
N LYS A 7 13.03 20.88 48.41
CA LYS A 7 12.82 21.85 47.33
C LYS A 7 14.19 22.43 46.96
N THR A 8 14.60 22.30 45.70
CA THR A 8 15.53 23.26 45.06
C THR A 8 15.13 23.46 43.61
N ALA A 9 14.90 24.72 43.25
CA ALA A 9 14.71 25.20 41.89
C ALA A 9 16.09 25.61 41.33
N ILE A 10 16.38 25.26 40.07
CA ILE A 10 17.53 25.80 39.33
C ILE A 10 16.98 26.59 38.14
N VAL A 11 17.32 27.87 38.13
CA VAL A 11 17.04 28.88 37.12
C VAL A 11 18.16 28.87 36.08
N GLY A 12 17.78 28.86 34.80
CA GLY A 12 18.46 29.63 33.74
C GLY A 12 19.57 28.93 32.95
N GLY A 13 19.52 29.16 31.62
CA GLY A 13 20.67 29.01 30.73
C GLY A 13 20.31 28.50 29.34
N ALA A 14 19.84 29.39 28.46
CA ALA A 14 19.76 29.10 27.03
C ALA A 14 21.17 29.11 26.41
N THR A 15 21.63 27.97 25.92
CA THR A 15 22.75 27.90 24.96
C THR A 15 22.41 26.84 23.90
N ALA A 16 22.23 27.27 22.65
CA ALA A 16 22.24 26.36 21.52
C ALA A 16 22.81 27.06 20.26
N THR A 17 24.11 26.81 20.08
CA THR A 17 24.81 26.53 18.81
C THR A 17 24.81 27.61 17.71
N THR A 18 25.90 28.38 17.69
CA THR A 18 26.60 28.71 16.43
C THR A 18 27.11 27.45 15.75
N GLY A 19 26.83 27.30 14.44
CA GLY A 19 27.59 26.42 13.54
C GLY A 19 26.77 25.30 12.90
N GLY A 20 26.53 25.41 11.60
CA GLY A 20 25.92 24.35 10.80
C GLY A 20 25.42 24.87 9.47
N GLY A 21 26.35 25.22 8.57
CA GLY A 21 26.01 25.58 7.21
C GLY A 21 25.45 24.37 6.46
N ILE A 22 24.40 24.59 5.67
CA ILE A 22 24.14 23.79 4.48
C ILE A 22 23.75 24.76 3.36
N VAL A 23 24.30 24.45 2.20
CA VAL A 23 24.57 25.31 1.05
C VAL A 23 23.29 25.65 0.29
N ALA A 24 23.17 26.91 -0.12
CA ALA A 24 22.14 27.37 -1.04
C ALA A 24 22.29 26.68 -2.40
N SER A 25 21.19 26.12 -2.92
CA SER A 25 21.07 25.72 -4.33
C SER A 25 19.76 26.27 -4.86
N THR A 26 19.76 27.56 -5.21
CA THR A 26 18.71 28.15 -6.04
C THR A 26 19.06 27.86 -7.49
N LEU A 27 18.29 27.00 -8.15
CA LEU A 27 18.37 26.79 -9.59
C LEU A 27 17.92 28.07 -10.32
N VAL A 28 18.77 28.57 -11.20
CA VAL A 28 18.51 29.74 -12.04
C VAL A 28 17.60 29.30 -13.19
N PHE A 29 16.32 29.68 -13.15
CA PHE A 29 15.46 29.61 -14.32
C PHE A 29 15.78 30.79 -15.24
N SER A 30 16.39 30.50 -16.39
CA SER A 30 16.54 31.45 -17.49
C SER A 30 15.20 31.59 -18.21
N GLU A 31 14.46 32.63 -17.86
CA GLU A 31 13.25 33.06 -18.58
C GLU A 31 13.67 34.09 -19.64
N SER A 32 13.84 33.66 -20.89
CA SER A 32 14.02 34.57 -22.02
C SER A 32 12.66 34.98 -22.57
N LYS A 33 12.42 36.30 -22.50
CA LYS A 33 11.19 36.97 -22.91
C LYS A 33 11.27 37.37 -24.40
N SER A 34 10.10 37.33 -25.04
CA SER A 34 9.66 38.06 -26.26
C SER A 34 9.92 37.46 -27.66
N ASN A 35 8.80 37.04 -28.27
CA ASN A 35 8.47 37.06 -29.71
C ASN A 35 8.60 38.50 -30.27
N PRO A 36 8.84 38.76 -31.60
CA PRO A 36 7.85 38.40 -32.66
C PRO A 36 8.33 38.18 -34.13
N THR A 37 7.52 37.41 -34.88
CA THR A 37 7.08 37.64 -36.29
C THR A 37 7.97 37.31 -37.52
N THR A 38 7.31 36.67 -38.51
CA THR A 38 7.59 36.49 -39.98
C THR A 38 8.74 35.56 -40.38
N THR A 39 8.58 34.53 -41.22
CA THR A 39 8.13 34.58 -42.63
C THR A 39 7.83 33.16 -43.15
N TYR A 40 6.84 33.05 -44.05
CA TYR A 40 6.47 31.86 -44.83
C TYR A 40 7.61 31.34 -45.71
N SER A 41 7.70 30.01 -45.87
CA SER A 41 8.06 29.41 -47.16
C SER A 41 7.33 28.08 -47.36
N LYS A 42 6.39 28.14 -48.29
CA LYS A 42 5.70 27.05 -48.97
C LYS A 42 6.68 26.47 -50.01
N THR A 43 6.77 25.15 -50.16
CA THR A 43 6.67 24.41 -51.44
C THR A 43 6.67 22.91 -51.18
N ALA A 44 5.86 22.25 -52.00
CA ALA A 44 5.34 20.91 -51.91
C ALA A 44 6.28 19.80 -52.45
N SER A 45 5.71 18.59 -52.42
CA SER A 45 6.00 17.38 -53.19
C SER A 45 7.22 16.55 -52.78
N HIS A 46 6.97 15.42 -52.10
CA HIS A 46 6.96 14.14 -52.79
C HIS A 46 6.12 13.14 -51.97
N LEU A 47 5.10 12.60 -52.62
CA LEU A 47 4.25 11.54 -52.12
C LEU A 47 4.94 10.25 -52.56
N GLU A 48 5.64 9.57 -51.65
CA GLU A 48 5.94 8.16 -51.83
C GLU A 48 5.42 7.40 -50.61
N ASN A 49 4.50 6.53 -50.96
CA ASN A 49 3.72 5.65 -50.15
C ASN A 49 4.62 4.50 -49.69
N GLU A 50 4.98 4.47 -48.42
CA GLU A 50 5.39 3.24 -47.76
C GLU A 50 4.68 3.17 -46.41
N GLU A 51 3.73 2.24 -46.32
CA GLU A 51 3.06 1.83 -45.08
C GLU A 51 4.10 1.41 -44.04
N ILE A 52 4.53 2.34 -43.22
CA ILE A 52 5.15 2.01 -41.94
C ILE A 52 4.01 2.09 -40.93
N LEU A 53 3.48 0.92 -40.59
CA LEU A 53 2.67 0.70 -39.38
C LEU A 53 3.18 1.62 -38.27
N PRO A 54 2.35 2.43 -37.58
CA PRO A 54 2.78 3.01 -36.33
C PRO A 54 3.01 1.83 -35.38
N GLN A 55 4.26 1.41 -35.24
CA GLN A 55 4.69 0.63 -34.09
C GLN A 55 4.34 1.51 -32.90
N LEU A 56 3.24 1.12 -32.25
CA LEU A 56 2.82 1.62 -30.95
C LEU A 56 4.09 1.65 -30.10
N PRO A 57 4.57 2.82 -29.63
CA PRO A 57 5.70 2.83 -28.73
C PRO A 57 5.29 1.96 -27.54
N GLU A 58 6.03 0.87 -27.38
CA GLU A 58 5.98 -0.03 -26.25
C GLU A 58 5.88 0.86 -25.01
N SER A 59 4.68 0.90 -24.43
CA SER A 59 4.32 1.83 -23.38
C SER A 59 5.36 1.65 -22.29
N LEU A 60 6.23 2.65 -22.18
CA LEU A 60 7.18 2.82 -21.09
C LEU A 60 6.51 2.34 -19.81
N ASP A 61 7.18 1.38 -19.20
CA ASP A 61 6.89 0.70 -17.95
C ASP A 61 6.49 1.75 -16.89
N SER A 62 5.21 2.13 -16.89
CA SER A 62 4.63 2.87 -15.78
C SER A 62 4.77 1.94 -14.60
N PRO A 63 5.40 2.36 -13.48
CA PRO A 63 5.61 1.48 -12.35
C PRO A 63 4.29 0.81 -12.00
N LYS A 64 4.22 -0.50 -12.27
CA LYS A 64 3.00 -1.28 -12.10
C LYS A 64 2.64 -1.12 -10.63
N ALA A 65 1.53 -0.43 -10.36
CA ALA A 65 1.10 -0.16 -9.00
C ALA A 65 1.18 -1.47 -8.19
N PRO A 66 1.70 -1.44 -6.95
CA PRO A 66 1.90 -2.66 -6.19
C PRO A 66 0.57 -3.41 -6.13
N ILE A 67 0.58 -4.64 -6.66
CA ILE A 67 -0.60 -5.49 -6.71
C ILE A 67 -0.92 -5.85 -5.27
N CYS A 68 -2.07 -5.39 -4.75
CA CYS A 68 -2.59 -5.80 -3.45
C CYS A 68 -3.88 -6.58 -3.62
N THR A 69 -3.77 -7.90 -3.59
CA THR A 69 -4.91 -8.81 -3.57
C THR A 69 -5.24 -9.14 -2.13
N ILE A 70 -6.51 -9.02 -1.74
CA ILE A 70 -6.96 -9.35 -0.39
C ILE A 70 -7.79 -10.62 -0.47
N TYR A 71 -7.48 -11.57 0.41
CA TYR A 71 -8.24 -12.80 0.55
C TYR A 71 -8.97 -12.80 1.89
N GLU A 72 -10.26 -13.08 1.84
CA GLU A 72 -11.00 -13.50 3.01
C GLU A 72 -10.75 -14.99 3.21
N ALA A 73 -10.14 -15.33 4.33
CA ALA A 73 -10.00 -16.70 4.79
C ALA A 73 -11.14 -17.05 5.76
N LYS A 74 -11.40 -18.35 5.88
CA LYS A 74 -12.10 -18.87 7.04
C LYS A 74 -11.26 -18.66 8.28
N GLU A 75 -11.91 -18.60 9.44
CA GLU A 75 -11.22 -18.45 10.72
C GLU A 75 -10.07 -19.44 10.85
N ARG A 76 -8.90 -18.92 11.21
CA ARG A 76 -7.68 -19.70 11.36
C ARG A 76 -7.87 -20.76 12.44
N ILE A 77 -7.25 -21.90 12.22
CA ILE A 77 -7.19 -22.97 13.21
C ILE A 77 -5.77 -23.08 13.76
N GLU A 78 -5.63 -23.71 14.91
CA GLU A 78 -4.34 -24.10 15.45
C GLU A 78 -4.16 -25.61 15.26
N GLU A 79 -3.07 -25.98 14.60
CA GLU A 79 -2.72 -27.36 14.31
C GLU A 79 -1.25 -27.57 14.68
N SER A 80 -0.99 -28.46 15.63
CA SER A 80 0.36 -28.76 16.13
C SER A 80 1.14 -27.51 16.60
N GLY A 81 0.45 -26.57 17.25
CA GLY A 81 1.03 -25.32 17.77
C GLY A 81 1.31 -24.24 16.71
N SER A 82 0.94 -24.47 15.46
CA SER A 82 1.03 -23.49 14.38
C SER A 82 -0.36 -23.07 13.92
N LYS A 83 -0.56 -21.76 13.72
CA LYS A 83 -1.83 -21.24 13.20
C LYS A 83 -1.86 -21.33 11.68
N LYS A 84 -2.96 -21.81 11.12
CA LYS A 84 -3.11 -22.05 9.67
C LYS A 84 -4.49 -21.68 9.17
N PHE A 85 -4.56 -21.25 7.91
CA PHE A 85 -5.81 -21.24 7.16
C PHE A 85 -5.97 -22.60 6.47
N LYS A 86 -7.19 -23.13 6.47
CA LYS A 86 -7.57 -24.32 5.67
C LYS A 86 -8.38 -23.95 4.42
N GLU A 87 -8.94 -22.75 4.40
CA GLU A 87 -9.92 -22.37 3.40
C GLU A 87 -9.87 -20.86 3.14
N LEU A 88 -9.78 -20.49 1.86
CA LEU A 88 -9.96 -19.13 1.36
C LEU A 88 -11.34 -19.01 0.72
N LEU A 89 -12.12 -18.06 1.21
CA LEU A 89 -13.54 -17.88 0.93
C LEU A 89 -13.77 -16.93 -0.24
N LYS A 90 -13.14 -15.75 -0.21
CA LYS A 90 -13.28 -14.73 -1.25
C LYS A 90 -11.92 -14.18 -1.64
N LYS A 91 -11.86 -13.70 -2.88
CA LYS A 91 -10.74 -12.95 -3.43
C LYS A 91 -11.22 -11.56 -3.86
N PHE A 92 -10.55 -10.54 -3.37
CA PHE A 92 -10.71 -9.14 -3.79
C PHE A 92 -9.45 -8.74 -4.54
N SER A 93 -9.60 -8.35 -5.80
CA SER A 93 -8.45 -8.05 -6.67
C SER A 93 -7.83 -6.69 -6.35
N THR A 94 -8.58 -5.84 -5.65
CA THR A 94 -8.18 -4.50 -5.23
C THR A 94 -8.61 -4.23 -3.78
N LYS A 95 -7.94 -3.28 -3.12
CA LYS A 95 -8.33 -2.83 -1.77
C LYS A 95 -9.68 -2.13 -1.77
N GLU A 96 -10.03 -1.44 -2.85
CA GLU A 96 -11.31 -0.75 -3.00
C GLU A 96 -12.47 -1.74 -3.06
N GLU A 97 -12.30 -2.88 -3.73
CA GLU A 97 -13.28 -3.99 -3.70
C GLU A 97 -13.50 -4.51 -2.28
N PHE A 98 -12.41 -4.73 -1.53
CA PHE A 98 -12.51 -5.15 -0.14
C PHE A 98 -13.15 -4.08 0.75
N PHE A 99 -12.85 -2.80 0.54
CA PHE A 99 -13.42 -1.71 1.33
C PHE A 99 -14.92 -1.54 1.12
N LYS A 100 -15.45 -1.91 -0.05
CA LYS A 100 -16.90 -2.03 -0.27
C LYS A 100 -17.50 -3.18 0.53
N GLU A 101 -16.79 -4.30 0.67
CA GLU A 101 -17.23 -5.41 1.52
C GLU A 101 -17.28 -4.99 3.01
N LEU A 102 -16.39 -4.09 3.45
CA LEU A 102 -16.45 -3.52 4.81
C LEU A 102 -17.70 -2.66 5.04
N GLU A 103 -18.35 -2.14 3.99
CA GLU A 103 -19.62 -1.42 4.13
C GLU A 103 -20.79 -2.38 4.40
N SER A 104 -20.75 -3.59 3.85
CA SER A 104 -21.78 -4.62 4.09
C SER A 104 -21.55 -5.40 5.39
N ARG A 105 -20.28 -5.62 5.76
CA ARG A 105 -19.86 -6.27 7.00
C ARG A 105 -18.91 -5.34 7.76
N PRO A 106 -19.43 -4.40 8.57
CA PRO A 106 -18.59 -3.42 9.25
C PRO A 106 -17.63 -4.07 10.23
N SER A 107 -16.36 -3.65 10.17
CA SER A 107 -15.37 -3.96 11.20
C SER A 107 -15.63 -3.08 12.42
N SER A 108 -15.47 -3.64 13.62
CA SER A 108 -15.46 -2.86 14.87
C SER A 108 -14.35 -1.78 14.90
N GLY A 109 -13.29 -1.97 14.11
CA GLY A 109 -12.22 -0.98 13.94
C GLY A 109 -12.51 0.09 12.89
N GLY A 110 -13.55 -0.08 12.06
CA GLY A 110 -13.94 0.89 11.02
C GLY A 110 -12.76 1.37 10.15
N GLU A 111 -12.49 2.67 10.19
CA GLU A 111 -11.40 3.32 9.44
C GLU A 111 -10.01 2.85 9.85
N SER A 112 -9.79 2.54 11.13
CA SER A 112 -8.48 2.03 11.59
C SER A 112 -8.13 0.69 10.93
N PHE A 113 -9.13 -0.15 10.64
CA PHE A 113 -8.93 -1.40 9.93
C PHE A 113 -8.63 -1.15 8.44
N LYS A 114 -9.28 -0.18 7.81
CA LYS A 114 -8.94 0.23 6.43
C LYS A 114 -7.48 0.67 6.33
N THR A 115 -7.02 1.48 7.28
CA THR A 115 -5.61 1.91 7.38
C THR A 115 -4.67 0.74 7.63
N GLU A 116 -5.07 -0.24 8.45
CA GLU A 116 -4.28 -1.46 8.67
C GLU A 116 -4.08 -2.26 7.37
N ILE A 117 -5.12 -2.40 6.55
CA ILE A 117 -5.04 -3.08 5.25
C ILE A 117 -4.22 -2.27 4.25
N ASP A 118 -4.37 -0.95 4.22
CA ASP A 118 -3.54 -0.11 3.35
C ASP A 118 -2.05 -0.23 3.69
N ASN A 119 -1.72 -0.20 4.98
CA ASN A 119 -0.37 -0.43 5.45
C ASN A 119 0.15 -1.84 5.09
N ALA A 120 -0.70 -2.87 5.18
CA ALA A 120 -0.34 -4.23 4.79
C ALA A 120 -0.06 -4.34 3.29
N CYS A 121 -0.89 -3.72 2.44
CA CYS A 121 -0.68 -3.63 1.00
C CYS A 121 0.66 -2.96 0.64
N ASN A 122 1.05 -1.94 1.40
CA ASN A 122 2.27 -1.17 1.16
C ASN A 122 3.51 -1.69 1.91
N ASN A 123 3.39 -2.76 2.72
CA ASN A 123 4.45 -3.26 3.62
C ASN A 123 4.98 -2.19 4.60
N GLN A 124 4.09 -1.37 5.15
CA GLN A 124 4.41 -0.24 6.03
C GLN A 124 3.95 -0.48 7.47
N HIS A 125 4.48 0.30 8.43
CA HIS A 125 4.02 0.32 9.82
C HIS A 125 3.94 -1.07 10.50
N ASN A 126 4.92 -1.94 10.25
CA ASN A 126 4.95 -3.32 10.74
C ASN A 126 3.77 -4.19 10.27
N LYS A 127 3.15 -3.83 9.15
CA LYS A 127 2.20 -4.64 8.40
C LYS A 127 2.89 -5.15 7.14
N ARG A 128 2.48 -6.32 6.67
CA ARG A 128 3.11 -7.00 5.54
C ARG A 128 2.06 -7.66 4.67
N ASN A 129 2.45 -7.89 3.43
CA ASN A 129 1.83 -8.84 2.52
C ASN A 129 2.85 -9.87 2.09
N VAL A 130 2.37 -11.00 1.59
CA VAL A 130 3.21 -12.04 0.99
C VAL A 130 2.93 -12.04 -0.49
N ASN A 131 3.91 -11.66 -1.33
CA ASN A 131 3.77 -11.59 -2.79
C ASN A 131 2.61 -10.70 -3.27
N GLY A 132 2.30 -9.62 -2.55
CA GLY A 132 1.13 -8.77 -2.86
C GLY A 132 -0.20 -9.33 -2.34
N ASN A 133 -0.20 -10.43 -1.59
CA ASN A 133 -1.39 -11.03 -1.01
C ASN A 133 -1.52 -10.66 0.47
N VAL A 134 -2.69 -10.16 0.85
CA VAL A 134 -3.09 -9.90 2.23
C VAL A 134 -4.23 -10.85 2.61
N TYR A 135 -4.14 -11.43 3.80
CA TYR A 135 -5.06 -12.42 4.31
C TYR A 135 -5.75 -11.91 5.56
N VAL A 136 -7.07 -11.86 5.51
CA VAL A 136 -7.95 -11.41 6.61
C VAL A 136 -9.03 -12.44 6.84
N TRP A 137 -9.63 -12.46 8.03
CA TRP A 137 -10.81 -13.28 8.28
C TRP A 137 -11.83 -12.51 9.12
N TYR A 138 -13.09 -12.87 8.97
CA TYR A 138 -14.16 -12.36 9.81
C TYR A 138 -14.37 -13.32 10.99
N GLY A 139 -13.95 -12.91 12.19
CA GLY A 139 -13.89 -13.78 13.36
C GLY A 139 -14.25 -13.06 14.65
N LYS A 140 -14.19 -13.78 15.77
CA LYS A 140 -14.54 -13.22 17.08
C LYS A 140 -13.32 -12.61 17.75
N LEU A 141 -13.39 -11.33 18.10
CA LEU A 141 -12.40 -10.62 18.90
C LEU A 141 -13.09 -10.00 20.13
N ASN A 142 -12.69 -10.40 21.34
CA ASN A 142 -13.19 -9.87 22.61
C ASN A 142 -14.74 -9.75 22.66
N GLN A 143 -15.43 -10.82 22.24
CA GLN A 143 -16.90 -10.95 22.18
C GLN A 143 -17.61 -10.31 20.98
N SER A 144 -16.93 -9.50 20.16
CA SER A 144 -17.50 -8.94 18.94
C SER A 144 -17.04 -9.71 17.70
N GLN A 145 -17.95 -9.93 16.76
CA GLN A 145 -17.57 -10.39 15.43
C GLN A 145 -16.98 -9.22 14.66
N THR A 146 -15.79 -9.37 14.11
CA THR A 146 -15.08 -8.30 13.39
C THR A 146 -14.10 -8.86 12.37
N TRP A 147 -13.60 -7.99 11.49
CA TRP A 147 -12.51 -8.32 10.60
C TRP A 147 -11.18 -8.29 11.33
N ILE A 148 -10.36 -9.31 11.09
CA ILE A 148 -9.09 -9.49 11.78
C ILE A 148 -8.00 -9.64 10.73
N TYR A 149 -6.97 -8.80 10.87
CA TYR A 149 -5.67 -8.97 10.26
C TYR A 149 -4.69 -9.47 11.33
N SER A 150 -3.76 -10.32 10.94
CA SER A 150 -2.67 -10.73 11.83
C SER A 150 -1.38 -10.80 11.05
N LEU A 151 -0.33 -10.17 11.59
CA LEU A 151 1.01 -10.20 11.01
C LEU A 151 1.53 -11.64 10.91
N GLU A 152 1.28 -12.47 11.93
CA GLU A 152 1.67 -13.88 11.95
C GLU A 152 1.17 -14.64 10.71
N MET A 153 -0.08 -14.37 10.31
CA MET A 153 -0.71 -14.98 9.14
C MET A 153 -0.27 -14.35 7.81
N ASN A 154 0.42 -13.22 7.84
CA ASN A 154 0.77 -12.41 6.66
C ASN A 154 2.28 -12.16 6.53
N ASN A 155 3.12 -12.93 7.24
CA ASN A 155 4.56 -12.67 7.29
C ASN A 155 5.35 -13.46 6.23
N GLN A 156 5.12 -14.78 6.15
CA GLN A 156 5.96 -15.69 5.35
C GLN A 156 5.16 -16.63 4.45
N THR A 157 4.00 -17.10 4.91
CA THR A 157 3.22 -18.10 4.20
C THR A 157 2.31 -17.45 3.17
N ASP A 158 2.43 -17.89 1.92
CA ASP A 158 1.52 -17.52 0.85
C ASP A 158 0.37 -18.55 0.78
N TRP A 159 -0.71 -18.32 1.53
CA TRP A 159 -1.79 -19.29 1.69
C TRP A 159 -2.52 -19.67 0.39
N VAL A 160 -2.44 -18.83 -0.64
CA VAL A 160 -2.96 -19.18 -1.97
C VAL A 160 -2.10 -20.22 -2.69
N GLN A 161 -0.82 -20.35 -2.34
CA GLN A 161 0.09 -21.36 -2.89
C GLN A 161 0.27 -22.56 -1.97
N GLU A 162 -0.15 -22.44 -0.71
CA GLU A 162 0.00 -23.48 0.30
C GLU A 162 -0.82 -24.74 -0.03
N SER A 163 -0.16 -25.90 0.01
CA SER A 163 -0.82 -27.19 -0.24
C SER A 163 -1.84 -27.49 0.85
N GLY A 164 -3.04 -27.95 0.45
CA GLY A 164 -4.10 -28.31 1.39
C GLY A 164 -4.99 -27.14 1.83
N VAL A 165 -4.78 -25.94 1.29
CA VAL A 165 -5.71 -24.81 1.45
C VAL A 165 -6.73 -24.83 0.31
N THR A 166 -8.01 -24.98 0.65
CA THR A 166 -9.12 -24.96 -0.33
C THR A 166 -9.45 -23.53 -0.75
N LYS A 167 -9.67 -23.31 -2.05
CA LYS A 167 -10.03 -21.99 -2.62
C LYS A 167 -11.46 -22.02 -3.18
N THR A 168 -12.43 -21.69 -2.34
CA THR A 168 -13.84 -21.84 -2.71
C THR A 168 -14.30 -20.88 -3.81
N PHE A 169 -13.66 -19.72 -3.94
CA PHE A 169 -13.93 -18.75 -5.00
C PHE A 169 -13.55 -19.22 -6.41
N GLU A 170 -12.73 -20.27 -6.53
CA GLU A 170 -12.42 -20.89 -7.82
C GLU A 170 -13.51 -21.88 -8.25
N THR A 171 -14.13 -22.56 -7.28
CA THR A 171 -15.17 -23.58 -7.52
C THR A 171 -16.52 -22.98 -7.91
N GLN A 172 -16.82 -21.74 -7.52
CA GLN A 172 -18.09 -21.07 -7.84
C GLN A 172 -18.18 -20.53 -9.30
N ARG A 173 -17.14 -20.71 -10.11
CA ARG A 173 -17.11 -20.29 -11.53
C ARG A 173 -17.40 -21.41 -12.54
N THR A 174 -17.76 -22.59 -12.06
CA THR A 174 -18.23 -23.74 -12.87
C THR A 174 -19.70 -23.99 -12.61
#